data_AF-A0A0D2J1J3-F1
#
_entry.id   AF-A0A0D2J1J3-F1
#
_cell.length_a   1.000
_cell.length_b   1.000
_cell.length_c   1.000
_cell.angle_alpha   90.00
_cell.angle_beta   90.00
_cell.angle_gamma   90.00
#
_symmetry.space_group_name_H-M   'P 1'
#
loop_
_entity.id
_entity.type
_entity.pdbx_description
1 polymer ?
#
loop_
_entity_poly.entity_id
_entity_poly.type
_entity_poly.pdbx_seq_one_letter_code
_entity_poly.pdbx_strand_id
1 'polypeptide(L)'
;MAAAHPLPPHAPTPPAARRGHASENPELPTALAARGIRFLGPPAAAMAALGDKIGSTILAQAAGVPTLPWSGSGVAISYEDCGGEIPLDIYNKACVFSLEEAIESCNRIGYPIMLKASWGGGGKGIRKVQGDEDVRAVFKQIQGEVPGSPIFAMKLAPLSRHLEVQLLADRHGNVVSLFTRDCSVQRRHQKIVEEGPALAASQEMLRDMERCARALARSVGYQGAATVEYLYSIEEKKYYFLELNPRLQVEHPVTEGITNVNIPSVQLLIGMGVPLWRIPQVRATFQGVEARLEVEQFDMEATPQRLPDSHVVAVRITSENANNGFKPTAGRIDELMFKPTPEVWGYFSVKSGGGIHEFSDSQFGHLFAKGETREAAIRAMVVALRDVRVRGEIHTIIDYAVDMLTSPDFVQNRIHTGWLDARIAANVKAERPPWHLCVIGSAVVGTFPPPPLHP
;
A
#
# COMPACT_ATOMS: atom_id res chain seq x y z
N MET A 1 4.34 17.07 -12.16
CA MET A 1 3.32 16.46 -11.27
C MET A 1 2.09 17.36 -11.31
N ALA A 2 1.05 16.97 -12.04
CA ALA A 2 -0.15 17.81 -12.16
C ALA A 2 -1.13 17.45 -11.03
N ALA A 3 -1.25 18.32 -10.05
CA ALA A 3 -2.44 18.37 -9.20
C ALA A 3 -3.54 19.06 -10.02
N ALA A 4 -4.57 18.31 -10.42
CA ALA A 4 -5.72 18.88 -11.11
C ALA A 4 -6.68 19.52 -10.08
N HIS A 5 -7.00 20.79 -10.27
CA HIS A 5 -8.11 21.46 -9.57
C HIS A 5 -9.45 20.79 -9.95
N PRO A 6 -10.45 20.79 -9.04
CA PRO A 6 -11.73 20.12 -9.27
C PRO A 6 -12.54 20.82 -10.38
N LEU A 7 -13.10 20.03 -11.30
CA LEU A 7 -14.09 20.46 -12.30
C LEU A 7 -15.50 20.59 -11.68
N PRO A 8 -16.39 21.42 -12.25
CA PRO A 8 -17.70 21.75 -11.68
C PRO A 8 -18.71 20.59 -11.72
N PRO A 9 -19.77 20.61 -10.89
CA PRO A 9 -20.53 19.43 -10.53
C PRO A 9 -21.74 19.22 -11.44
N HIS A 10 -21.60 18.51 -12.56
CA HIS A 10 -22.76 17.99 -13.31
C HIS A 10 -22.48 16.65 -14.00
N ALA A 11 -22.43 15.58 -13.21
CA ALA A 11 -22.82 14.20 -13.56
C ALA A 11 -22.69 13.34 -12.28
N PRO A 12 -23.52 12.30 -12.08
CA PRO A 12 -23.39 11.41 -10.92
C PRO A 12 -22.18 10.49 -11.11
N THR A 13 -20.98 11.00 -10.83
CA THR A 13 -19.76 10.18 -10.70
C THR A 13 -19.75 9.45 -9.37
N PRO A 14 -19.30 8.18 -9.31
CA PRO A 14 -19.20 7.42 -8.06
C PRO A 14 -18.30 8.16 -7.05
N PRO A 15 -18.58 8.05 -5.74
CA PRO A 15 -17.91 8.86 -4.72
C PRO A 15 -16.41 8.60 -4.74
N ALA A 16 -15.66 9.65 -5.05
CA ALA A 16 -14.20 9.72 -5.02
C ALA A 16 -13.68 9.49 -3.60
N ALA A 17 -13.60 8.22 -3.21
CA ALA A 17 -12.91 7.75 -2.02
C ALA A 17 -11.82 6.74 -2.39
N ARG A 18 -11.09 7.01 -3.48
CA ARG A 18 -9.83 6.32 -3.80
C ARG A 18 -8.70 7.26 -3.41
N ARG A 19 -7.86 6.85 -2.45
CA ARG A 19 -6.76 7.68 -1.95
C ARG A 19 -5.81 8.01 -3.11
N GLY A 20 -5.30 9.24 -3.16
CA GLY A 20 -4.46 9.75 -4.26
C GLY A 20 -5.14 10.78 -5.18
N HIS A 21 -6.26 11.37 -4.75
CA HIS A 21 -7.03 12.35 -5.52
C HIS A 21 -7.49 11.76 -6.87
N ALA A 22 -6.89 12.19 -7.98
CA ALA A 22 -7.23 11.72 -9.33
C ALA A 22 -6.25 10.66 -9.87
N SER A 23 -5.34 10.13 -9.04
CA SER A 23 -4.31 9.18 -9.50
C SER A 23 -4.86 7.87 -10.06
N GLU A 24 -6.06 7.48 -9.64
CA GLU A 24 -6.75 6.26 -10.07
C GLU A 24 -8.04 6.56 -10.84
N ASN A 25 -8.23 7.80 -11.30
CA ASN A 25 -9.38 8.18 -12.13
C ASN A 25 -9.05 7.95 -13.62
N PRO A 26 -9.68 6.98 -14.30
CA PRO A 26 -9.41 6.68 -15.72
C PRO A 26 -9.81 7.82 -16.68
N GLU A 27 -10.65 8.77 -16.26
CA GLU A 27 -11.00 9.95 -17.07
C GLU A 27 -9.82 10.92 -17.22
N LEU A 28 -8.94 11.00 -16.22
CA LEU A 28 -7.83 11.96 -16.22
C LEU A 28 -6.82 11.68 -17.35
N PRO A 29 -6.29 10.46 -17.55
CA PRO A 29 -5.42 10.14 -18.67
C PRO A 29 -6.06 10.47 -20.03
N THR A 30 -7.35 10.16 -20.20
CA THR A 30 -8.11 10.44 -21.44
C THR A 30 -8.21 11.95 -21.70
N ALA A 31 -8.61 12.73 -20.68
CA ALA A 31 -8.77 14.18 -20.79
C ALA A 31 -7.44 14.91 -21.06
N LEU A 32 -6.32 14.40 -20.51
CA LEU A 32 -4.98 14.91 -20.77
C LEU A 32 -4.51 14.57 -22.20
N ALA A 33 -4.73 13.33 -22.65
CA ALA A 33 -4.37 12.89 -23.99
C ALA A 33 -5.08 13.70 -25.08
N ALA A 34 -6.36 14.04 -24.89
CA ALA A 34 -7.12 14.92 -25.78
C ALA A 34 -6.50 16.33 -25.95
N ARG A 35 -5.61 16.74 -25.04
CA ARG A 35 -4.88 18.02 -25.08
C ARG A 35 -3.40 17.87 -25.44
N GLY A 36 -2.97 16.67 -25.85
CA GLY A 36 -1.56 16.38 -26.09
C GLY A 36 -0.69 16.39 -24.83
N ILE A 37 -1.30 16.33 -23.64
CA ILE A 37 -0.58 16.28 -22.36
C ILE A 37 -0.40 14.81 -21.97
N ARG A 38 0.84 14.42 -21.67
CA ARG A 38 1.14 13.05 -21.27
C ARG A 38 0.85 12.82 -19.78
N PHE A 39 0.10 11.77 -19.49
CA PHE A 39 -0.06 11.23 -18.15
C PHE A 39 1.12 10.30 -17.81
N LEU A 40 1.73 10.49 -16.64
CA LEU A 40 2.83 9.64 -16.14
C LEU A 40 2.27 8.51 -15.28
N GLY A 41 1.62 7.54 -15.92
CA GLY A 41 0.97 6.40 -15.28
C GLY A 41 0.28 5.52 -16.33
N PRO A 42 -0.56 4.56 -15.90
CA PRO A 42 -1.20 3.65 -16.83
C PRO A 42 -2.22 4.37 -17.73
N PRO A 43 -2.49 3.83 -18.93
CA PRO A 43 -3.56 4.33 -19.77
C PRO A 43 -4.93 4.11 -19.11
N ALA A 44 -5.93 4.91 -19.51
CA ALA A 44 -7.29 4.86 -18.98
C ALA A 44 -7.90 3.45 -19.02
N ALA A 45 -7.72 2.72 -20.12
CA ALA A 45 -8.25 1.38 -20.30
C ALA A 45 -7.67 0.37 -19.29
N ALA A 46 -6.35 0.37 -19.08
CA ALA A 46 -5.70 -0.48 -18.08
C ALA A 46 -6.10 -0.07 -16.64
N MET A 47 -6.23 1.23 -16.38
CA MET A 47 -6.67 1.76 -15.08
C MET A 47 -8.11 1.35 -14.76
N ALA A 48 -9.02 1.40 -15.74
CA ALA A 48 -10.40 0.97 -15.58
C ALA A 48 -10.49 -0.54 -15.34
N ALA A 49 -9.74 -1.33 -16.11
CA ALA A 49 -9.75 -2.79 -16.05
C ALA A 49 -9.20 -3.36 -14.72
N LEU A 50 -8.17 -2.73 -14.15
CA LEU A 50 -7.51 -3.19 -12.93
C LEU A 50 -7.88 -2.40 -11.67
N GLY A 51 -8.52 -1.24 -11.82
CA GLY A 51 -8.92 -0.43 -10.68
C GLY A 51 -10.14 -0.99 -9.95
N ASP A 52 -10.97 -1.79 -10.60
CA ASP A 52 -12.10 -2.46 -9.95
C ASP A 52 -11.67 -3.83 -9.40
N LYS A 53 -12.01 -4.14 -8.13
CA LYS A 53 -11.56 -5.37 -7.46
C LYS A 53 -12.14 -6.63 -8.11
N ILE A 54 -13.38 -6.58 -8.58
CA ILE A 54 -14.02 -7.72 -9.26
C ILE A 54 -13.34 -7.91 -10.62
N GLY A 55 -13.27 -6.84 -11.42
CA GLY A 55 -12.64 -6.86 -12.74
C GLY A 55 -11.18 -7.30 -12.70
N SER A 56 -10.39 -6.73 -11.79
CA SER A 56 -8.98 -7.10 -11.61
C SER A 56 -8.81 -8.57 -11.24
N THR A 57 -9.72 -9.13 -10.43
CA THR A 57 -9.66 -10.53 -9.99
C THR A 57 -10.03 -11.48 -11.14
N ILE A 58 -11.00 -11.13 -11.98
CA ILE A 58 -11.34 -11.89 -13.20
C ILE A 58 -10.13 -11.97 -14.14
N LEU A 59 -9.46 -10.84 -14.38
CA LEU A 59 -8.25 -10.77 -15.22
C LEU A 59 -7.07 -11.51 -14.59
N ALA A 60 -6.91 -11.44 -13.26
CA ALA A 60 -5.90 -12.19 -12.53
C ALA A 60 -6.09 -13.70 -12.69
N GLN A 61 -7.33 -14.21 -12.61
CA GLN A 61 -7.62 -15.63 -12.86
C GLN A 61 -7.27 -16.04 -14.29
N ALA A 62 -7.60 -15.21 -15.29
CA ALA A 62 -7.24 -15.46 -16.69
C ALA A 62 -5.72 -15.46 -16.93
N ALA A 63 -4.98 -14.62 -16.18
CA ALA A 63 -3.52 -14.56 -16.23
C ALA A 63 -2.83 -15.68 -15.40
N GLY A 64 -3.60 -16.63 -14.84
CA GLY A 64 -3.06 -17.73 -14.03
C GLY A 64 -2.52 -17.31 -12.67
N VAL A 65 -2.90 -16.13 -12.18
CA VAL A 65 -2.52 -15.64 -10.85
C VAL A 65 -3.46 -16.27 -9.81
N PRO A 66 -2.94 -16.93 -8.76
CA PRO A 66 -3.78 -17.50 -7.71
C PRO A 66 -4.66 -16.45 -7.03
N THR A 67 -5.94 -16.73 -6.82
CA THR A 67 -6.90 -15.87 -6.12
C THR A 67 -7.52 -16.60 -4.93
N LEU A 68 -7.94 -15.86 -3.89
CA LEU A 68 -8.70 -16.46 -2.79
C LEU A 68 -10.04 -16.96 -3.31
N PRO A 69 -10.62 -18.03 -2.73
CA PRO A 69 -11.99 -18.41 -3.02
C PRO A 69 -12.95 -17.23 -2.82
N TRP A 70 -13.75 -16.93 -3.84
CA TRP A 70 -14.64 -15.76 -3.87
C TRP A 70 -15.87 -16.03 -4.75
N SER A 71 -16.83 -15.11 -4.78
CA SER A 71 -18.08 -15.28 -5.53
C SER A 71 -17.86 -15.48 -7.04
N GLY A 72 -16.80 -14.88 -7.59
CA GLY A 72 -16.36 -15.06 -8.98
C GLY A 72 -15.27 -16.11 -9.20
N SER A 73 -15.04 -17.04 -8.27
CA SER A 73 -14.09 -18.13 -8.48
C SER A 73 -14.46 -18.94 -9.73
N GLY A 74 -13.52 -19.05 -10.67
CA GLY A 74 -13.73 -19.70 -11.97
C GLY A 74 -14.27 -18.79 -13.08
N VAL A 75 -14.61 -17.53 -12.78
CA VAL A 75 -14.97 -16.51 -13.78
C VAL A 75 -13.71 -15.86 -14.33
N ALA A 76 -13.32 -16.19 -15.56
CA ALA A 76 -12.10 -15.67 -16.18
C ALA A 76 -12.37 -15.27 -17.63
N ILE A 77 -11.80 -14.15 -18.05
CA ILE A 77 -11.71 -13.71 -19.44
C ILE A 77 -10.38 -12.96 -19.59
N SER A 78 -9.63 -13.22 -20.66
CA SER A 78 -8.39 -12.48 -20.88
C SER A 78 -8.70 -11.05 -21.34
N TYR A 79 -7.76 -10.13 -21.11
CA TYR A 79 -7.92 -8.74 -21.53
C TYR A 79 -8.02 -8.59 -23.06
N GLU A 80 -7.35 -9.47 -23.80
CA GLU A 80 -7.40 -9.55 -25.26
C GLU A 80 -8.78 -10.03 -25.73
N ASP A 81 -9.30 -11.11 -25.14
CA ASP A 81 -10.60 -11.68 -25.50
C ASP A 81 -11.77 -10.73 -25.21
N CYS A 82 -11.64 -9.88 -24.19
CA CYS A 82 -12.65 -8.88 -23.86
C CYS A 82 -12.49 -7.56 -24.63
N GLY A 83 -11.48 -7.41 -25.48
CA GLY A 83 -11.25 -6.17 -26.24
C GLY A 83 -10.98 -4.95 -25.36
N GLY A 84 -10.50 -5.16 -24.13
CA GLY A 84 -10.16 -4.11 -23.16
C GLY A 84 -11.24 -3.72 -22.15
N GLU A 85 -12.46 -4.26 -22.28
CA GLU A 85 -13.58 -4.02 -21.34
C GLU A 85 -14.29 -5.33 -21.00
N ILE A 86 -14.42 -5.65 -19.72
CA ILE A 86 -15.05 -6.91 -19.28
C ILE A 86 -16.55 -6.83 -19.56
N PRO A 87 -17.13 -7.77 -20.36
CA PRO A 87 -18.56 -7.78 -20.64
C PRO A 87 -19.39 -7.86 -19.35
N LEU A 88 -20.49 -7.13 -19.31
CA LEU A 88 -21.32 -7.01 -18.11
C LEU A 88 -21.90 -8.36 -17.66
N ASP A 89 -22.19 -9.28 -18.58
CA ASP A 89 -22.66 -10.64 -18.27
C ASP A 89 -21.59 -11.48 -17.58
N ILE A 90 -20.31 -11.33 -17.96
CA ILE A 90 -19.18 -11.98 -17.29
C ILE A 90 -18.95 -11.35 -15.93
N TYR A 91 -18.94 -10.02 -15.86
CA TYR A 91 -18.76 -9.27 -14.62
C TYR A 91 -19.85 -9.61 -13.59
N ASN A 92 -21.11 -9.67 -14.01
CA ASN A 92 -22.25 -9.96 -13.15
C ASN A 92 -22.22 -11.38 -12.57
N LYS A 93 -21.60 -12.36 -13.25
CA LYS A 93 -21.42 -13.72 -12.69
C LYS A 93 -20.56 -13.75 -11.42
N ALA A 94 -19.73 -12.73 -11.22
CA ALA A 94 -18.88 -12.61 -10.03
C ALA A 94 -19.52 -11.75 -8.92
N CYS A 95 -20.60 -11.04 -9.24
CA CYS A 95 -21.29 -10.12 -8.34
C CYS A 95 -22.38 -10.83 -7.52
N VAL A 96 -22.81 -10.16 -6.45
CA VAL A 96 -23.89 -10.55 -5.55
C VAL A 96 -24.89 -9.39 -5.51
N PHE A 97 -26.13 -9.63 -5.92
CA PHE A 97 -27.16 -8.60 -6.05
C PHE A 97 -28.25 -8.69 -4.99
N SER A 98 -28.47 -9.88 -4.43
CA SER A 98 -29.50 -10.14 -3.42
C SER A 98 -28.92 -10.70 -2.12
N LEU A 99 -29.71 -10.63 -1.04
CA LEU A 99 -29.33 -11.23 0.24
C LEU A 99 -29.21 -12.75 0.13
N GLU A 100 -30.09 -13.36 -0.66
CA GLU A 100 -30.13 -14.79 -0.95
C GLU A 100 -28.85 -15.24 -1.68
N GLU A 101 -28.46 -14.54 -2.74
CA GLU A 101 -27.18 -14.78 -3.44
C GLU A 101 -25.96 -14.59 -2.54
N ALA A 102 -26.03 -13.63 -1.61
CA ALA A 102 -24.95 -13.39 -0.66
C ALA A 102 -24.75 -14.58 0.28
N ILE A 103 -25.85 -15.12 0.82
CA ILE A 103 -25.85 -16.30 1.68
C ILE A 103 -25.40 -17.54 0.90
N GLU A 104 -25.93 -17.74 -0.31
CA GLU A 104 -25.52 -18.87 -1.17
C GLU A 104 -24.03 -18.82 -1.49
N SER A 105 -23.53 -17.66 -1.91
CA SER A 105 -22.11 -17.44 -2.18
C SER A 105 -21.27 -17.69 -0.92
N CYS A 106 -21.73 -17.22 0.24
CA CYS A 106 -21.01 -17.41 1.51
C CYS A 106 -20.94 -18.89 1.91
N ASN A 107 -22.04 -19.63 1.76
CA ASN A 107 -22.08 -21.06 2.07
C ASN A 107 -21.22 -21.89 1.10
N ARG A 108 -21.18 -21.53 -0.18
CA ARG A 108 -20.32 -22.17 -1.19
C ARG A 108 -18.83 -21.97 -0.90
N ILE A 109 -18.42 -20.77 -0.48
CA ILE A 109 -17.03 -20.43 -0.15
C ILE A 109 -16.63 -20.96 1.24
N GLY A 110 -17.58 -20.99 2.17
CA GLY A 110 -17.41 -21.35 3.56
C GLY A 110 -16.89 -20.21 4.43
N TYR A 111 -17.46 -20.05 5.62
CA TYR A 111 -17.07 -19.03 6.61
C TYR A 111 -15.65 -19.25 7.19
N PRO A 112 -15.01 -18.21 7.77
CA PRO A 112 -15.40 -16.79 7.77
C PRO A 112 -15.13 -16.09 6.43
N ILE A 113 -15.91 -15.05 6.12
CA ILE A 113 -15.91 -14.36 4.82
C ILE A 113 -15.85 -12.84 4.99
N MET A 114 -15.29 -12.17 3.98
CA MET A 114 -15.36 -10.73 3.79
C MET A 114 -16.36 -10.41 2.67
N LEU A 115 -17.44 -9.74 3.02
CA LEU A 115 -18.33 -9.08 2.05
C LEU A 115 -17.78 -7.70 1.72
N LYS A 116 -17.67 -7.39 0.43
CA LYS A 116 -17.05 -6.15 -0.05
C LYS A 116 -17.88 -5.51 -1.16
N ALA A 117 -18.13 -4.21 -1.04
CA ALA A 117 -18.53 -3.37 -2.16
C ALA A 117 -17.31 -3.08 -3.04
N SER A 118 -17.42 -3.30 -4.36
CA SER A 118 -16.30 -3.12 -5.30
C SER A 118 -15.78 -1.68 -5.37
N TRP A 119 -16.69 -0.71 -5.29
CA TRP A 119 -16.34 0.72 -5.30
C TRP A 119 -16.01 1.28 -3.91
N GLY A 120 -16.00 0.42 -2.88
CA GLY A 120 -15.64 0.78 -1.52
C GLY A 120 -14.13 0.99 -1.34
N GLY A 121 -13.75 2.22 -0.96
CA GLY A 121 -12.38 2.60 -0.59
C GLY A 121 -12.22 2.83 0.91
N GLY A 122 -10.99 2.63 1.42
CA GLY A 122 -10.62 2.99 2.80
C GLY A 122 -11.41 2.27 3.91
N GLY A 123 -11.86 1.04 3.68
CA GLY A 123 -12.64 0.27 4.66
C GLY A 123 -14.17 0.40 4.54
N LYS A 124 -14.68 1.31 3.70
CA LYS A 124 -16.12 1.48 3.47
C LYS A 124 -16.69 0.32 2.65
N GLY A 125 -17.89 -0.15 3.01
CA GLY A 125 -18.54 -1.27 2.34
C GLY A 125 -17.83 -2.61 2.52
N ILE A 126 -17.02 -2.75 3.57
CA ILE A 126 -16.29 -3.98 3.89
C ILE A 126 -16.79 -4.51 5.23
N ARG A 127 -17.20 -5.77 5.29
CA ARG A 127 -17.68 -6.43 6.51
C ARG A 127 -17.20 -7.87 6.61
N LYS A 128 -16.77 -8.24 7.81
CA LYS A 128 -16.49 -9.63 8.18
C LYS A 128 -17.79 -10.29 8.62
N VAL A 129 -18.03 -11.50 8.14
CA VAL A 129 -19.19 -12.35 8.52
C VAL A 129 -18.71 -13.73 8.94
N GLN A 130 -19.31 -14.29 9.99
CA GLN A 130 -19.00 -15.63 10.51
C GLN A 130 -20.13 -16.65 10.28
N GLY A 131 -21.32 -16.19 9.90
CA GLY A 131 -22.45 -17.04 9.56
C GLY A 131 -23.57 -16.26 8.88
N ASP A 132 -24.64 -16.96 8.51
CA ASP A 132 -25.75 -16.39 7.73
C ASP A 132 -26.46 -15.22 8.46
N GLU A 133 -26.56 -15.28 9.80
CA GLU A 133 -27.15 -14.19 10.59
C GLU A 133 -26.35 -12.88 10.47
N ASP A 134 -25.02 -12.97 10.45
CA ASP A 134 -24.16 -11.80 10.24
C ASP A 134 -24.40 -11.23 8.83
N VAL A 135 -24.53 -12.09 7.82
CA VAL A 135 -24.83 -11.66 6.45
C VAL A 135 -26.14 -10.88 6.39
N ARG A 136 -27.21 -11.40 7.01
CA ARG A 136 -28.51 -10.70 7.10
C ARG A 136 -28.40 -9.34 7.79
N ALA A 137 -27.60 -9.25 8.84
CA ALA A 137 -27.42 -8.02 9.60
C ALA A 137 -26.63 -6.95 8.82
N VAL A 138 -25.60 -7.35 8.07
CA VAL A 138 -24.65 -6.40 7.46
C VAL A 138 -24.91 -6.09 5.98
N PHE A 139 -25.62 -6.95 5.24
CA PHE A 139 -25.76 -6.78 3.78
C PHE A 139 -26.40 -5.44 3.41
N LYS A 140 -27.52 -5.07 4.08
CA LYS A 140 -28.16 -3.76 3.88
C LYS A 140 -27.27 -2.59 4.31
N GLN A 141 -26.41 -2.79 5.31
CA GLN A 141 -25.46 -1.75 5.73
C GLN A 141 -24.42 -1.49 4.65
N ILE A 142 -23.89 -2.54 4.00
CA ILE A 142 -22.94 -2.40 2.89
C ILE A 142 -23.58 -1.64 1.73
N GLN A 143 -24.82 -1.99 1.35
CA GLN A 143 -25.58 -1.27 0.32
C GLN A 143 -25.82 0.19 0.67
N GLY A 144 -26.10 0.49 1.94
CA GLY A 144 -26.28 1.86 2.42
C GLY A 144 -24.99 2.67 2.46
N GLU A 145 -23.85 2.06 2.79
CA GLU A 145 -22.54 2.72 2.82
C GLU A 145 -22.01 3.08 1.44
N VAL A 146 -22.26 2.20 0.45
CA VAL A 146 -21.81 2.39 -0.93
C VAL A 146 -22.97 2.12 -1.90
N PRO A 147 -23.92 3.06 -2.03
CA PRO A 147 -25.10 2.88 -2.88
C PRO A 147 -24.74 2.59 -4.34
N GLY A 148 -25.39 1.58 -4.92
CA GLY A 148 -25.21 1.18 -6.33
C GLY A 148 -23.92 0.42 -6.63
N SER A 149 -23.01 0.24 -5.66
CA SER A 149 -21.80 -0.55 -5.88
C SER A 149 -22.14 -2.04 -5.99
N PRO A 150 -21.57 -2.77 -6.95
CA PRO A 150 -21.56 -4.22 -6.95
C PRO A 150 -20.95 -4.76 -5.65
N ILE A 151 -21.50 -5.86 -5.12
CA ILE A 151 -21.00 -6.56 -3.95
C ILE A 151 -20.41 -7.89 -4.38
N PHE A 152 -19.35 -8.33 -3.71
CA PHE A 152 -18.78 -9.67 -3.88
C PHE A 152 -18.40 -10.27 -2.51
N ALA A 153 -18.34 -11.60 -2.46
CA ALA A 153 -17.95 -12.34 -1.27
C ALA A 153 -16.56 -12.94 -1.48
N MET A 154 -15.66 -12.82 -0.51
CA MET A 154 -14.31 -13.39 -0.58
C MET A 154 -13.92 -14.06 0.73
N LYS A 155 -13.27 -15.22 0.66
CA LYS A 155 -12.78 -15.94 1.84
C LYS A 155 -11.90 -15.01 2.68
N LEU A 156 -12.13 -14.99 3.98
CA LEU A 156 -11.20 -14.33 4.90
C LEU A 156 -9.99 -15.23 5.08
N ALA A 157 -8.79 -14.72 4.77
CA ALA A 157 -7.53 -15.38 5.07
C ALA A 157 -6.99 -14.85 6.42
N PRO A 158 -7.23 -15.55 7.55
CA PRO A 158 -6.65 -15.15 8.83
C PRO A 158 -5.13 -15.30 8.80
N LEU A 159 -4.44 -14.65 9.74
CA LEU A 159 -3.00 -14.83 9.99
C LEU A 159 -2.14 -14.74 8.71
N SER A 160 -2.52 -13.88 7.78
CA SER A 160 -1.83 -13.70 6.51
C SER A 160 -0.86 -12.51 6.57
N ARG A 161 0.17 -12.59 5.75
CA ARG A 161 1.06 -11.48 5.40
C ARG A 161 0.49 -10.70 4.23
N HIS A 162 0.71 -9.40 4.23
CA HIS A 162 0.42 -8.54 3.09
C HIS A 162 1.74 -8.29 2.37
N LEU A 163 1.94 -8.99 1.24
CA LEU A 163 3.15 -8.90 0.44
C LEU A 163 2.84 -8.22 -0.88
N GLU A 164 3.81 -7.50 -1.43
CA GLU A 164 3.60 -6.70 -2.62
C GLU A 164 4.75 -6.84 -3.58
N VAL A 165 4.49 -6.75 -4.88
CA VAL A 165 5.52 -6.68 -5.92
C VAL A 165 5.48 -5.29 -6.57
N GLN A 166 6.62 -4.59 -6.57
CA GLN A 166 6.77 -3.36 -7.33
C GLN A 166 6.98 -3.69 -8.80
N LEU A 167 6.20 -3.08 -9.68
CA LEU A 167 6.36 -3.21 -11.12
C LEU A 167 6.72 -1.88 -11.78
N LEU A 168 7.48 -1.96 -12.88
CA LEU A 168 7.61 -0.90 -13.87
C LEU A 168 7.31 -1.50 -15.24
N ALA A 169 6.49 -0.82 -16.03
CA ALA A 169 6.14 -1.22 -17.39
C ALA A 169 6.35 -0.05 -18.37
N ASP A 170 7.01 -0.30 -19.50
CA ASP A 170 7.16 0.71 -20.56
C ASP A 170 6.09 0.59 -21.67
N ARG A 171 6.20 1.48 -22.66
CA ARG A 171 5.30 1.52 -23.82
C ARG A 171 5.58 0.45 -24.87
N HIS A 172 6.66 -0.33 -24.69
CA HIS A 172 7.15 -1.33 -25.63
C HIS A 172 6.80 -2.76 -25.16
N GLY A 173 5.98 -2.90 -24.11
CA GLY A 173 5.56 -4.18 -23.56
C GLY A 173 6.55 -4.80 -22.57
N ASN A 174 7.66 -4.11 -22.26
CA ASN A 174 8.60 -4.61 -21.25
C ASN A 174 8.02 -4.33 -19.86
N VAL A 175 8.08 -5.34 -18.99
CA VAL A 175 7.65 -5.24 -17.59
C VAL A 175 8.74 -5.85 -16.71
N VAL A 176 9.16 -5.12 -15.67
CA VAL A 176 10.16 -5.59 -14.69
C VAL A 176 9.59 -5.53 -13.27
N SER A 177 9.92 -6.52 -12.45
CA SER A 177 9.71 -6.47 -11.00
C SER A 177 10.91 -5.81 -10.31
N LEU A 178 10.66 -4.93 -9.35
CA LEU A 178 11.69 -4.34 -8.48
C LEU A 178 11.57 -4.95 -7.07
N PHE A 179 11.55 -6.28 -7.01
CA PHE A 179 11.39 -7.08 -5.79
C PHE A 179 10.09 -6.80 -5.03
N THR A 180 10.07 -7.30 -3.80
CA THR A 180 8.89 -7.37 -2.96
C THR A 180 8.98 -6.46 -1.74
N ARG A 181 7.81 -6.10 -1.18
CA ARG A 181 7.68 -5.46 0.13
C ARG A 181 6.77 -6.30 1.03
N ASP A 182 7.02 -6.27 2.34
CA ASP A 182 6.11 -6.76 3.38
C ASP A 182 5.48 -5.55 4.09
N CYS A 183 4.17 -5.41 3.92
CA CYS A 183 3.37 -4.33 4.49
C CYS A 183 2.37 -4.87 5.51
N SER A 184 2.71 -5.98 6.18
CA SER A 184 1.80 -6.70 7.09
C SER A 184 1.43 -5.93 8.35
N VAL A 185 2.24 -4.95 8.78
CA VAL A 185 1.91 -4.12 9.96
C VAL A 185 0.88 -3.07 9.56
N GLN A 186 -0.39 -3.41 9.80
CA GLN A 186 -1.53 -2.57 9.45
C GLN A 186 -2.46 -2.38 10.63
N ARG A 187 -3.07 -1.20 10.74
CA ARG A 187 -4.17 -0.92 11.66
C ARG A 187 -5.40 -0.59 10.85
N ARG A 188 -6.50 -1.35 11.02
CA ARG A 188 -7.77 -1.11 10.27
C ARG A 188 -7.54 -0.87 8.76
N HIS A 189 -6.68 -1.69 8.15
CA HIS A 189 -6.30 -1.59 6.73
C HIS A 189 -5.49 -0.33 6.34
N GLN A 190 -4.86 0.34 7.29
CA GLN A 190 -3.86 1.39 7.04
C GLN A 190 -2.46 0.84 7.36
N LYS A 191 -1.58 0.85 6.37
CA LYS A 191 -0.17 0.45 6.51
C LYS A 191 0.53 1.44 7.45
N ILE A 192 1.37 0.93 8.35
CA ILE A 192 2.12 1.75 9.34
C ILE A 192 3.63 1.50 9.22
N VAL A 193 4.02 0.23 9.04
CA VAL A 193 5.40 -0.18 8.77
C VAL A 193 5.42 -1.00 7.51
N GLU A 194 6.37 -0.67 6.65
CA GLU A 194 6.63 -1.33 5.38
C GLU A 194 8.10 -1.68 5.31
N GLU A 195 8.44 -2.88 4.86
CA GLU A 195 9.82 -3.33 4.79
C GLU A 195 10.11 -4.11 3.52
N GLY A 196 11.36 -4.15 3.09
CA GLY A 196 11.75 -4.81 1.84
C GLY A 196 13.23 -5.22 1.84
N PRO A 197 13.61 -6.29 1.11
CA PRO A 197 12.72 -7.23 0.42
C PRO A 197 11.88 -8.05 1.41
N ALA A 198 10.75 -8.60 0.97
CA ALA A 198 9.92 -9.44 1.84
C ALA A 198 10.69 -10.71 2.26
N LEU A 199 10.58 -11.07 3.56
CA LEU A 199 11.28 -12.24 4.13
C LEU A 199 10.34 -13.35 4.61
N ALA A 200 9.02 -13.13 4.55
CA ALA A 200 8.04 -14.06 5.13
C ALA A 200 7.78 -15.31 4.26
N ALA A 201 8.11 -15.28 2.97
CA ALA A 201 7.94 -16.38 2.03
C ALA A 201 9.31 -16.85 1.49
N SER A 202 9.36 -18.06 0.93
CA SER A 202 10.58 -18.58 0.32
C SER A 202 10.96 -17.79 -0.94
N GLN A 203 12.24 -17.78 -1.30
CA GLN A 203 12.71 -17.08 -2.50
C GLN A 203 12.06 -17.60 -3.79
N GLU A 204 11.77 -18.90 -3.86
CA GLU A 204 11.02 -19.49 -4.97
C GLU A 204 9.61 -18.91 -5.08
N MET A 205 8.92 -18.77 -3.94
CA MET A 205 7.58 -18.19 -3.87
C MET A 205 7.58 -16.72 -4.26
N LEU A 206 8.55 -15.94 -3.78
CA LEU A 206 8.67 -14.52 -4.13
C LEU A 206 8.94 -14.34 -5.63
N ARG A 207 9.77 -15.19 -6.23
CA ARG A 207 9.99 -15.19 -7.69
C ARG A 207 8.73 -15.54 -8.47
N ASP A 208 7.93 -16.49 -7.97
CA ASP A 208 6.67 -16.84 -8.60
C ASP A 208 5.63 -15.70 -8.48
N MET A 209 5.54 -15.03 -7.33
CA MET A 209 4.73 -13.81 -7.16
C MET A 209 5.15 -12.75 -8.16
N GLU A 210 6.46 -12.51 -8.32
CA GLU A 210 6.98 -11.54 -9.28
C GLU A 210 6.64 -11.89 -10.72
N ARG A 211 6.78 -13.17 -11.10
CA ARG A 211 6.40 -13.69 -12.43
C ARG A 211 4.91 -13.45 -12.70
N CYS A 212 4.04 -13.82 -11.76
CA CYS A 212 2.60 -13.63 -11.84
C CYS A 212 2.23 -12.14 -11.95
N ALA A 213 2.88 -11.29 -11.16
CA ALA A 213 2.67 -9.84 -11.20
C ALA A 213 3.04 -9.24 -12.57
N ARG A 214 4.20 -9.64 -13.13
CA ARG A 214 4.61 -9.22 -14.49
C ARG A 214 3.61 -9.70 -15.55
N ALA A 215 3.15 -10.95 -15.47
CA ALA A 215 2.18 -11.51 -16.40
C ALA A 215 0.85 -10.74 -16.41
N LEU A 216 0.32 -10.39 -15.22
CA LEU A 216 -0.90 -9.59 -15.10
C LEU A 216 -0.75 -8.17 -15.66
N ALA A 217 0.36 -7.48 -15.35
CA ALA A 217 0.59 -6.14 -15.89
C ALA A 217 0.76 -6.15 -17.41
N ARG A 218 1.42 -7.19 -17.95
CA ARG A 218 1.63 -7.37 -19.39
C ARG A 218 0.30 -7.65 -20.11
N SER A 219 -0.57 -8.47 -19.54
CA SER A 219 -1.84 -8.86 -20.18
C SER A 219 -2.76 -7.67 -20.45
N VAL A 220 -2.67 -6.61 -19.64
CA VAL A 220 -3.48 -5.38 -19.81
C VAL A 220 -2.76 -4.24 -20.51
N GLY A 221 -1.54 -4.46 -21.02
CA GLY A 221 -0.72 -3.39 -21.61
C GLY A 221 -0.42 -2.24 -20.65
N TYR A 222 -0.15 -2.56 -19.38
CA TYR A 222 0.10 -1.58 -18.32
C TYR A 222 1.30 -0.68 -18.65
N GLN A 223 1.30 0.58 -18.16
CA GLN A 223 2.41 1.53 -18.34
C GLN A 223 2.69 2.29 -17.03
N GLY A 224 3.96 2.60 -16.79
CA GLY A 224 4.41 3.30 -15.58
C GLY A 224 4.62 2.37 -14.39
N ALA A 225 4.51 2.91 -13.18
CA ALA A 225 4.66 2.15 -11.94
C ALA A 225 3.34 1.49 -11.54
N ALA A 226 3.41 0.24 -11.10
CA ALA A 226 2.29 -0.52 -10.54
C ALA A 226 2.72 -1.21 -9.25
N THR A 227 1.75 -1.59 -8.42
CA THR A 227 2.00 -2.56 -7.34
C THR A 227 0.93 -3.63 -7.37
N VAL A 228 1.35 -4.89 -7.44
CA VAL A 228 0.46 -6.02 -7.22
C VAL A 228 0.54 -6.41 -5.76
N GLU A 229 -0.59 -6.43 -5.08
CA GLU A 229 -0.71 -6.81 -3.69
C GLU A 229 -1.20 -8.26 -3.57
N TYR A 230 -0.61 -9.00 -2.64
CA TYR A 230 -0.87 -10.40 -2.36
C TYR A 230 -1.13 -10.61 -0.87
N LEU A 231 -2.02 -11.55 -0.55
CA LEU A 231 -2.14 -12.14 0.77
C LEU A 231 -1.39 -13.47 0.80
N TYR A 232 -0.38 -13.58 1.65
CA TYR A 232 0.36 -14.82 1.87
C TYR A 232 -0.08 -15.48 3.18
N SER A 233 -0.70 -16.66 3.07
CA SER A 233 -1.10 -17.48 4.21
C SER A 233 0.12 -18.14 4.83
N ILE A 234 0.41 -17.82 6.09
CA ILE A 234 1.55 -18.40 6.84
C ILE A 234 1.33 -19.90 7.07
N GLU A 235 0.08 -20.31 7.30
CA GLU A 235 -0.31 -21.69 7.59
C GLU A 235 -0.23 -22.57 6.34
N GLU A 236 -0.86 -22.14 5.24
CA GLU A 236 -0.92 -22.92 4.00
C GLU A 236 0.35 -22.77 3.15
N LYS A 237 1.18 -21.77 3.44
CA LYS A 237 2.34 -21.36 2.63
C LYS A 237 1.98 -21.10 1.17
N LYS A 238 0.80 -20.51 0.96
CA LYS A 238 0.26 -20.11 -0.34
C LYS A 238 0.02 -18.62 -0.37
N TYR A 239 0.09 -18.05 -1.56
CA TYR A 239 -0.25 -16.65 -1.78
C TYR A 239 -1.43 -16.50 -2.72
N TYR A 240 -2.13 -15.39 -2.58
CA TYR A 240 -3.34 -15.09 -3.32
C TYR A 240 -3.37 -13.61 -3.68
N PHE A 241 -3.72 -13.30 -4.92
CA PHE A 241 -3.89 -11.94 -5.41
C PHE A 241 -4.96 -11.20 -4.59
N LEU A 242 -4.67 -9.95 -4.25
CA LEU A 242 -5.57 -9.05 -3.56
C LEU A 242 -6.09 -7.95 -4.49
N GLU A 243 -5.18 -7.19 -5.08
CA GLU A 243 -5.47 -6.13 -6.05
C GLU A 243 -4.20 -5.68 -6.79
N LEU A 244 -4.37 -4.90 -7.86
CA LEU A 244 -3.28 -4.16 -8.49
C LEU A 244 -3.57 -2.67 -8.33
N ASN A 245 -2.69 -1.95 -7.64
CA ASN A 245 -2.80 -0.51 -7.45
C ASN A 245 -2.21 0.22 -8.67
N PRO A 246 -3.01 0.95 -9.47
CA PRO A 246 -2.58 1.49 -10.76
C PRO A 246 -1.81 2.83 -10.61
N ARG A 247 -0.91 2.90 -9.62
CA ARG A 247 -0.17 4.11 -9.24
C ARG A 247 1.13 3.78 -8.51
N LEU A 248 1.99 4.78 -8.36
CA LEU A 248 3.10 4.73 -7.42
C LEU A 248 2.56 4.73 -5.97
N GLN A 249 3.14 3.86 -5.13
CA GLN A 249 2.79 3.80 -3.71
C GLN A 249 3.67 4.70 -2.85
N VAL A 250 3.19 5.06 -1.66
CA VAL A 250 3.86 6.03 -0.76
C VAL A 250 5.17 5.44 -0.20
N GLU A 251 5.17 4.13 0.00
CA GLU A 251 6.27 3.28 0.47
C GLU A 251 7.27 2.89 -0.62
N HIS A 252 7.16 3.42 -1.85
CA HIS A 252 8.13 3.15 -2.92
C HIS A 252 9.61 3.40 -2.55
N PRO A 253 9.98 4.34 -1.65
CA PRO A 253 11.39 4.51 -1.27
C PRO A 253 12.00 3.30 -0.54
N VAL A 254 11.17 2.37 -0.02
CA VAL A 254 11.66 1.05 0.42
C VAL A 254 12.28 0.32 -0.76
N THR A 255 11.55 0.23 -1.87
CA THR A 255 12.03 -0.39 -3.10
C THR A 255 13.20 0.37 -3.70
N GLU A 256 13.17 1.71 -3.71
CA GLU A 256 14.32 2.51 -4.17
C GLU A 256 15.56 2.22 -3.32
N GLY A 257 15.42 2.11 -1.99
CA GLY A 257 16.55 1.87 -1.09
C GLY A 257 17.20 0.50 -1.25
N ILE A 258 16.43 -0.55 -1.60
CA ILE A 258 16.98 -1.90 -1.84
C ILE A 258 17.48 -2.12 -3.28
N THR A 259 17.05 -1.29 -4.24
CA THR A 259 17.41 -1.45 -5.67
C THR A 259 18.32 -0.36 -6.23
N ASN A 260 18.39 0.79 -5.57
CA ASN A 260 18.96 2.05 -6.08
C ASN A 260 18.30 2.54 -7.39
N VAL A 261 17.04 2.15 -7.65
CA VAL A 261 16.26 2.64 -8.78
C VAL A 261 15.41 3.83 -8.33
N ASN A 262 15.60 5.00 -8.95
CA ASN A 262 14.76 6.17 -8.73
C ASN A 262 13.47 6.04 -9.54
N ILE A 263 12.43 5.50 -8.92
CA ILE A 263 11.16 5.14 -9.58
C ILE A 263 10.47 6.36 -10.21
N PRO A 264 10.35 7.54 -9.55
CA PRO A 264 9.78 8.72 -10.18
C PRO A 264 10.53 9.16 -11.46
N SER A 265 11.86 9.08 -11.46
CA SER A 265 12.67 9.39 -12.64
C SER A 265 12.45 8.37 -13.75
N VAL A 266 12.33 7.08 -13.42
CA VAL A 266 12.02 6.03 -14.39
C VAL A 266 10.62 6.24 -14.99
N GLN A 267 9.62 6.62 -14.19
CA GLN A 267 8.28 6.94 -14.71
C GLN A 267 8.31 8.10 -15.73
N LEU A 268 9.14 9.13 -15.49
CA LEU A 268 9.34 10.20 -16.46
C LEU A 268 9.95 9.67 -17.76
N LEU A 269 11.00 8.84 -17.69
CA LEU A 269 11.66 8.26 -18.87
C LEU A 269 10.72 7.34 -19.67
N ILE A 270 9.92 6.52 -18.99
CA ILE A 270 8.84 5.73 -19.61
C ILE A 270 7.85 6.66 -20.31
N GLY A 271 7.47 7.76 -19.65
CA GLY A 271 6.64 8.81 -20.22
C GLY A 271 7.26 9.44 -21.48
N MET A 272 8.58 9.56 -21.55
CA MET A 272 9.29 10.02 -22.75
C MET A 272 9.40 8.96 -23.85
N GLY A 273 8.96 7.72 -23.59
CA GLY A 273 9.03 6.60 -24.53
C GLY A 273 10.34 5.81 -24.49
N VAL A 274 11.18 6.03 -23.47
CA VAL A 274 12.42 5.27 -23.28
C VAL A 274 12.07 3.85 -22.82
N PRO A 275 12.56 2.80 -23.49
CA PRO A 275 12.34 1.43 -23.05
C PRO A 275 13.15 1.10 -21.78
N LEU A 276 12.63 0.22 -20.93
CA LEU A 276 13.21 -0.13 -19.62
C LEU A 276 14.65 -0.62 -19.72
N TRP A 277 14.95 -1.47 -20.71
CA TRP A 277 16.30 -2.01 -20.93
C TRP A 277 17.32 -0.91 -21.26
N ARG A 278 16.89 0.28 -21.71
CA ARG A 278 17.77 1.43 -21.93
C ARG A 278 18.04 2.27 -20.69
N ILE A 279 17.32 2.07 -19.59
CA ILE A 279 17.46 2.86 -18.37
C ILE A 279 18.56 2.25 -17.49
N PRO A 280 19.69 2.96 -17.24
CA PRO A 280 20.85 2.38 -16.54
C PRO A 280 20.56 1.82 -15.15
N GLN A 281 19.72 2.51 -14.37
CA GLN A 281 19.37 2.06 -13.01
C GLN A 281 18.55 0.76 -13.04
N VAL A 282 17.66 0.59 -14.03
CA VAL A 282 16.90 -0.65 -14.21
C VAL A 282 17.83 -1.79 -14.65
N ARG A 283 18.75 -1.54 -15.61
CA ARG A 283 19.77 -2.51 -16.03
C ARG A 283 20.65 -2.98 -14.88
N ALA A 284 21.02 -2.08 -13.97
CA ALA A 284 21.88 -2.41 -12.83
C ALA A 284 21.28 -3.48 -11.90
N THR A 285 19.96 -3.70 -11.96
CA THR A 285 19.28 -4.77 -11.22
C THR A 285 19.51 -6.17 -11.82
N PHE A 286 20.11 -6.29 -13.02
CA PHE A 286 20.33 -7.56 -13.70
C PHE A 286 21.78 -8.05 -13.60
N GLN A 287 21.97 -9.35 -13.47
CA GLN A 287 23.29 -9.99 -13.43
C GLN A 287 23.95 -9.92 -14.81
N GLY A 288 25.26 -9.66 -14.85
CA GLY A 288 26.03 -9.62 -16.10
C GLY A 288 25.71 -8.45 -17.06
N VAL A 289 24.75 -7.57 -16.73
CA VAL A 289 24.39 -6.43 -17.59
C VAL A 289 25.19 -5.18 -17.20
N GLU A 290 25.88 -4.60 -18.19
CA GLU A 290 26.65 -3.37 -18.02
C GLU A 290 25.75 -2.11 -17.99
N ALA A 291 26.07 -1.18 -17.09
CA ALA A 291 25.39 0.12 -17.02
C ALA A 291 26.09 1.20 -17.87
N ARG A 292 26.44 0.89 -19.12
CA ARG A 292 27.08 1.83 -20.08
C ARG A 292 26.05 2.48 -21.02
N LEU A 293 26.44 3.52 -21.76
CA LEU A 293 25.53 4.29 -22.63
C LEU A 293 25.10 3.50 -23.88
N GLU A 294 26.02 2.78 -24.50
CA GLU A 294 25.76 1.85 -25.60
C GLU A 294 25.53 0.46 -25.03
N VAL A 295 24.35 -0.11 -25.28
CA VAL A 295 23.97 -1.44 -24.83
C VAL A 295 23.12 -2.12 -25.88
N GLU A 296 23.32 -3.42 -26.04
CA GLU A 296 22.42 -4.27 -26.80
C GLU A 296 21.16 -4.55 -25.98
N GLN A 297 20.04 -4.72 -26.69
CA GLN A 297 18.81 -5.19 -26.05
C GLN A 297 19.04 -6.61 -25.53
N PHE A 298 18.56 -6.88 -24.32
CA PHE A 298 18.63 -8.20 -23.69
C PHE A 298 17.24 -8.64 -23.23
N ASP A 299 17.07 -9.94 -23.04
CA ASP A 299 15.83 -10.50 -22.51
C ASP A 299 15.76 -10.31 -20.99
N MET A 300 14.92 -9.37 -20.56
CA MET A 300 14.71 -9.04 -19.14
C MET A 300 14.00 -10.16 -18.36
N GLU A 301 13.33 -11.11 -19.04
CA GLU A 301 12.64 -12.23 -18.40
C GLU A 301 13.58 -13.42 -18.22
N ALA A 302 14.44 -13.69 -19.21
CA ALA A 302 15.43 -14.77 -19.15
C ALA A 302 16.69 -14.40 -18.32
N THR A 303 16.96 -13.10 -18.13
CA THR A 303 18.14 -12.64 -17.41
C THR A 303 17.89 -12.57 -15.89
N PRO A 304 18.68 -13.27 -15.05
CA PRO A 304 18.52 -13.21 -13.61
C PRO A 304 18.76 -11.81 -13.02
N GLN A 305 17.94 -11.42 -12.05
CA GLN A 305 18.17 -10.20 -11.26
C GLN A 305 19.20 -10.42 -10.14
N ARG A 306 19.96 -9.38 -9.80
CA ARG A 306 20.84 -9.31 -8.62
C ARG A 306 19.96 -9.15 -7.39
N LEU A 307 20.01 -10.10 -6.47
CA LEU A 307 19.25 -9.99 -5.22
C LEU A 307 19.71 -8.76 -4.42
N PRO A 308 18.81 -8.06 -3.72
CA PRO A 308 19.19 -6.99 -2.82
C PRO A 308 20.17 -7.48 -1.74
N ASP A 309 21.21 -6.71 -1.51
CA ASP A 309 22.25 -6.92 -0.48
C ASP A 309 21.94 -6.20 0.84
N SER A 310 20.75 -5.61 0.93
CA SER A 310 20.33 -4.75 2.01
C SER A 310 18.84 -4.86 2.25
N HIS A 311 18.43 -4.43 3.42
CA HIS A 311 17.05 -4.38 3.87
C HIS A 311 16.69 -2.94 4.23
N VAL A 312 15.46 -2.54 3.92
CA VAL A 312 14.93 -1.22 4.27
C VAL A 312 13.66 -1.40 5.08
N VAL A 313 13.57 -0.71 6.21
CA VAL A 313 12.36 -0.59 7.03
C VAL A 313 11.89 0.86 6.95
N ALA A 314 10.61 1.06 6.67
CA ALA A 314 9.96 2.35 6.64
C ALA A 314 8.89 2.45 7.73
N VAL A 315 8.74 3.66 8.28
CA VAL A 315 7.74 3.96 9.30
C VAL A 315 7.03 5.24 8.91
N ARG A 316 5.70 5.16 8.77
CA ARG A 316 4.85 6.33 8.58
C ARG A 316 4.77 7.11 9.88
N ILE A 317 4.94 8.43 9.79
CA ILE A 317 4.76 9.34 10.92
C ILE A 317 3.41 10.03 10.76
N THR A 318 2.46 9.67 11.62
CA THR A 318 1.09 10.18 11.59
C THR A 318 0.79 11.10 12.77
N SER A 319 -0.15 12.02 12.59
CA SER A 319 -0.66 12.93 13.62
C SER A 319 -1.77 12.29 14.45
N GLU A 320 -1.62 11.03 14.84
CA GLU A 320 -2.64 10.28 15.59
C GLU A 320 -2.25 10.10 17.05
N ASN A 321 -3.22 10.22 17.97
CA ASN A 321 -2.98 9.99 19.39
C ASN A 321 -3.12 8.50 19.76
N ALA A 322 -2.00 7.78 19.81
CA ALA A 322 -1.96 6.35 20.17
C ALA A 322 -2.58 6.03 21.54
N ASN A 323 -2.55 6.97 22.50
CA ASN A 323 -3.16 6.78 23.83
C ASN A 323 -4.69 6.97 23.83
N ASN A 324 -5.26 7.59 22.79
CA ASN A 324 -6.69 7.88 22.67
C ASN A 324 -7.28 7.18 21.44
N GLY A 325 -6.99 5.89 21.29
CA GLY A 325 -7.53 5.06 20.20
C GLY A 325 -7.05 5.47 18.81
N PHE A 326 -5.90 6.16 18.72
CA PHE A 326 -5.32 6.67 17.49
C PHE A 326 -6.30 7.56 16.71
N LYS A 327 -6.96 8.48 17.42
CA LYS A 327 -7.74 9.55 16.79
C LYS A 327 -6.78 10.52 16.10
N PRO A 328 -7.05 10.92 14.84
CA PRO A 328 -6.30 11.98 14.18
C PRO A 328 -6.38 13.28 15.00
N THR A 329 -5.28 14.02 14.97
CA THR A 329 -5.12 15.32 15.62
C THR A 329 -4.65 16.33 14.57
N ALA A 330 -5.16 17.55 14.70
CA ALA A 330 -4.88 18.68 13.83
C ALA A 330 -4.47 19.87 14.71
N GLY A 331 -3.69 20.78 14.16
CA GLY A 331 -3.17 21.93 14.90
C GLY A 331 -1.76 22.34 14.47
N ARG A 332 -1.22 23.33 15.18
CA ARG A 332 0.10 23.90 14.91
C ARG A 332 1.23 22.96 15.35
N ILE A 333 2.31 22.96 14.58
CA ILE A 333 3.58 22.30 14.91
C ILE A 333 4.60 23.40 15.25
N ASP A 334 5.00 23.47 16.51
CA ASP A 334 5.96 24.45 16.99
C ASP A 334 7.40 24.05 16.63
N GLU A 335 7.73 22.76 16.81
CA GLU A 335 9.06 22.22 16.56
C GLU A 335 8.96 20.88 15.84
N LEU A 336 9.64 20.76 14.69
CA LEU A 336 9.90 19.51 14.01
C LEU A 336 11.41 19.37 13.76
N MET A 337 12.04 18.41 14.41
CA MET A 337 13.45 18.08 14.24
C MET A 337 13.60 16.61 13.88
N PHE A 338 14.32 16.34 12.80
CA PHE A 338 14.79 15.02 12.41
C PHE A 338 16.26 15.12 12.02
N LYS A 339 17.09 14.20 12.52
CA LYS A 339 18.52 14.14 12.24
C LYS A 339 18.81 12.93 11.36
N PRO A 340 18.99 13.10 10.04
CA PRO A 340 19.32 11.99 9.16
C PRO A 340 20.73 11.44 9.47
N THR A 341 20.92 10.15 9.19
CA THR A 341 22.22 9.47 9.22
C THR A 341 22.50 8.87 7.84
N PRO A 342 23.70 8.33 7.56
CA PRO A 342 23.95 7.61 6.31
C PRO A 342 22.96 6.46 6.05
N GLU A 343 22.48 5.83 7.11
CA GLU A 343 21.55 4.69 7.08
C GLU A 343 20.09 5.11 7.14
N VAL A 344 19.77 6.29 7.68
CA VAL A 344 18.40 6.72 7.96
C VAL A 344 18.10 8.07 7.32
N TRP A 345 17.07 8.09 6.47
CA TRP A 345 16.56 9.30 5.84
C TRP A 345 15.04 9.38 6.00
N GLY A 346 14.49 10.53 5.65
CA GLY A 346 13.06 10.75 5.75
C GLY A 346 12.67 12.13 5.26
N TYR A 347 11.37 12.30 5.04
CA TYR A 347 10.81 13.56 4.61
C TYR A 347 9.51 13.83 5.35
N PHE A 348 9.17 15.11 5.44
CA PHE A 348 7.95 15.60 6.07
C PHE A 348 7.25 16.61 5.14
N SER A 349 5.93 16.60 5.13
CA SER A 349 5.10 17.53 4.34
C SER A 349 4.94 18.91 4.99
N VAL A 350 5.31 19.02 6.26
CA VAL A 350 5.18 20.21 7.10
C VAL A 350 6.54 20.58 7.71
N LYS A 351 6.70 21.86 8.10
CA LYS A 351 7.90 22.41 8.74
C LYS A 351 7.54 23.00 10.10
N SER A 352 8.55 23.29 10.94
CA SER A 352 8.36 24.05 12.20
C SER A 352 7.66 25.38 11.93
N GLY A 353 6.68 25.72 12.77
CA GLY A 353 5.78 26.86 12.59
C GLY A 353 4.60 26.61 11.63
N GLY A 354 4.57 25.46 10.95
CA GLY A 354 3.44 25.02 10.13
C GLY A 354 2.32 24.38 10.96
N GLY A 355 1.40 23.69 10.30
CA GLY A 355 0.32 22.97 10.97
C GLY A 355 -0.35 21.93 10.08
N ILE A 356 -1.08 21.03 10.72
CA ILE A 356 -1.89 20.00 10.08
C ILE A 356 -3.34 20.45 10.18
N HIS A 357 -4.03 20.55 9.05
CA HIS A 357 -5.44 20.93 9.00
C HIS A 357 -6.35 19.70 8.84
N GLU A 358 -7.63 19.84 9.12
CA GLU A 358 -8.60 18.72 9.10
C GLU A 358 -8.74 18.03 7.73
N PHE A 359 -8.54 18.75 6.63
CA PHE A 359 -8.57 18.19 5.27
C PHE A 359 -7.26 17.52 4.82
N SER A 360 -6.21 17.50 5.66
CA SER A 360 -4.93 16.89 5.32
C SER A 360 -4.86 15.44 5.78
N ASP A 361 -4.03 14.63 5.11
CA ASP A 361 -3.76 13.28 5.59
C ASP A 361 -3.10 13.36 6.98
N SER A 362 -3.43 12.42 7.86
CA SER A 362 -2.77 12.33 9.16
C SER A 362 -1.29 11.98 9.01
N GLN A 363 -0.90 11.29 7.93
CA GLN A 363 0.50 11.07 7.61
C GLN A 363 1.15 12.39 7.15
N PHE A 364 2.06 12.91 7.96
CA PHE A 364 2.83 14.11 7.65
C PHE A 364 4.33 13.85 7.50
N GLY A 365 4.79 12.63 7.76
CA GLY A 365 6.17 12.22 7.58
C GLY A 365 6.32 10.75 7.20
N HIS A 366 7.49 10.42 6.66
CA HIS A 366 7.88 9.05 6.35
C HIS A 366 9.39 8.91 6.58
N LEU A 367 9.78 8.00 7.46
CA LEU A 367 11.18 7.66 7.72
C LEU A 367 11.53 6.32 7.10
N PHE A 368 12.77 6.17 6.67
CA PHE A 368 13.32 4.98 6.03
C PHE A 368 14.70 4.69 6.62
N ALA A 369 14.94 3.46 7.04
CA ALA A 369 16.22 3.00 7.56
C ALA A 369 16.71 1.82 6.72
N LYS A 370 17.94 1.90 6.23
CA LYS A 370 18.63 0.86 5.47
C LYS A 370 19.67 0.16 6.33
N GLY A 371 19.82 -1.15 6.17
CA GLY A 371 20.89 -1.92 6.80
C GLY A 371 21.24 -3.16 5.98
N GLU A 372 22.41 -3.74 6.24
CA GLU A 372 22.83 -5.00 5.60
C GLU A 372 21.90 -6.18 5.96
N THR A 373 21.27 -6.12 7.14
CA THR A 373 20.24 -7.08 7.57
C THR A 373 18.99 -6.35 8.03
N ARG A 374 17.87 -7.09 8.13
CA ARG A 374 16.62 -6.59 8.70
C ARG A 374 16.82 -6.05 10.11
N GLU A 375 17.56 -6.77 10.96
CA GLU A 375 17.85 -6.34 12.33
C GLU A 375 18.68 -5.06 12.37
N ALA A 376 19.63 -4.88 11.46
CA ALA A 376 20.41 -3.65 11.36
C ALA A 376 19.52 -2.45 10.99
N ALA A 377 18.65 -2.61 9.99
CA ALA A 377 17.67 -1.59 9.59
C ALA A 377 16.70 -1.23 10.73
N ILE A 378 16.19 -2.23 11.46
CA ILE A 378 15.30 -2.01 12.63
C ILE A 378 16.01 -1.22 13.72
N ARG A 379 17.25 -1.60 14.08
CA ARG A 379 18.02 -0.87 15.10
C ARG A 379 18.26 0.58 14.69
N ALA A 380 18.64 0.82 13.44
CA ALA A 380 18.83 2.17 12.91
C ALA A 380 17.53 3.00 12.97
N MET A 381 16.40 2.40 12.56
CA MET A 381 15.07 3.04 12.65
C MET A 381 14.70 3.40 14.09
N VAL A 382 14.90 2.50 15.05
CA VAL A 382 14.56 2.74 16.47
C VAL A 382 15.38 3.89 17.05
N VAL A 383 16.67 3.96 16.74
CA VAL A 383 17.53 5.09 17.17
C VAL A 383 17.04 6.39 16.56
N ALA A 384 16.77 6.42 15.26
CA ALA A 384 16.31 7.62 14.58
C ALA A 384 14.95 8.10 15.10
N LEU A 385 13.99 7.20 15.33
CA LEU A 385 12.67 7.56 15.87
C LEU A 385 12.76 8.19 17.26
N ARG A 386 13.66 7.71 18.12
CA ARG A 386 13.88 8.31 19.45
C ARG A 386 14.46 9.72 19.39
N ASP A 387 15.16 10.04 18.30
CA ASP A 387 15.73 11.37 18.07
C ASP A 387 14.78 12.33 17.35
N VAL A 388 13.67 11.83 16.77
CA VAL A 388 12.64 12.70 16.18
C VAL A 388 11.94 13.49 17.29
N ARG A 389 11.93 14.81 17.13
CA ARG A 389 11.19 15.71 18.03
C ARG A 389 10.06 16.36 17.26
N VAL A 390 8.84 16.11 17.69
CA VAL A 390 7.64 16.81 17.22
C VAL A 390 6.96 17.43 18.43
N ARG A 391 6.88 18.76 18.48
CA ARG A 391 6.17 19.51 19.51
C ARG A 391 5.13 20.43 18.86
N GLY A 392 4.01 20.59 19.53
CA GLY A 392 2.89 21.41 19.09
C GLY A 392 1.58 20.86 19.64
N GLU A 393 0.50 21.21 18.97
CA GLU A 393 -0.87 20.81 19.33
C GLU A 393 -1.20 19.37 18.89
N ILE A 394 -0.37 18.80 17.99
CA ILE A 394 -0.57 17.46 17.46
C ILE A 394 0.07 16.39 18.34
N HIS A 395 -0.52 15.21 18.32
CA HIS A 395 0.08 13.98 18.85
C HIS A 395 0.67 13.14 17.72
N THR A 396 1.64 12.29 18.04
CA THR A 396 2.25 11.39 17.06
C THR A 396 2.26 9.95 17.56
N ILE A 397 2.48 9.02 16.62
CA ILE A 397 2.61 7.59 16.92
C ILE A 397 4.06 7.15 17.22
N ILE A 398 5.02 8.08 17.31
CA ILE A 398 6.46 7.78 17.36
C ILE A 398 6.81 6.84 18.52
N ASP A 399 6.37 7.17 19.73
CA ASP A 399 6.65 6.36 20.93
C ASP A 399 6.07 4.94 20.79
N TYR A 400 4.87 4.84 20.20
CA TYR A 400 4.23 3.57 19.92
C TYR A 400 4.99 2.78 18.84
N ALA A 401 5.49 3.46 17.82
CA ALA A 401 6.29 2.84 16.77
C ALA A 401 7.61 2.29 17.31
N VAL A 402 8.28 3.01 18.22
CA VAL A 402 9.49 2.52 18.91
C VAL A 402 9.19 1.23 19.68
N ASP A 403 8.17 1.24 20.53
CA ASP A 403 7.74 0.07 21.31
C ASP A 403 7.40 -1.13 20.40
N MET A 404 6.64 -0.87 19.33
CA MET A 404 6.26 -1.87 18.34
C MET A 404 7.48 -2.51 17.64
N LEU A 405 8.43 -1.71 17.15
CA LEU A 405 9.63 -2.19 16.46
C LEU A 405 10.58 -2.97 17.37
N THR A 406 10.59 -2.66 18.67
CA THR A 406 11.40 -3.38 19.66
C THR A 406 10.74 -4.64 20.22
N SER A 407 9.49 -4.92 19.84
CA SER A 407 8.76 -6.07 20.39
C SER A 407 9.30 -7.41 19.88
N PRO A 408 9.26 -8.49 20.70
CA PRO A 408 9.76 -9.80 20.30
C PRO A 408 9.13 -10.34 19.01
N ASP A 409 7.83 -10.10 18.82
CA ASP A 409 7.12 -10.59 17.63
C ASP A 409 7.59 -9.86 16.36
N PHE A 410 7.79 -8.55 16.42
CA PHE A 410 8.29 -7.80 15.26
C PHE A 410 9.75 -8.17 14.94
N VAL A 411 10.61 -8.23 15.96
CA VAL A 411 12.04 -8.59 15.79
C VAL A 411 12.20 -10.00 15.23
N GLN A 412 11.44 -10.97 15.74
CA GLN A 412 11.48 -12.36 15.29
C GLN A 412 10.66 -12.63 14.02
N ASN A 413 10.13 -11.57 13.39
CA ASN A 413 9.29 -11.67 12.21
C ASN A 413 8.09 -12.62 12.39
N ARG A 414 7.40 -12.54 13.53
CA ARG A 414 6.17 -13.28 13.89
C ARG A 414 4.94 -12.38 13.88
N ILE A 415 4.80 -11.59 12.82
CA ILE A 415 3.67 -10.67 12.61
C ILE A 415 2.69 -11.21 11.56
N HIS A 416 1.51 -10.61 11.50
CA HIS A 416 0.49 -10.84 10.48
C HIS A 416 -0.40 -9.60 10.39
N THR A 417 -1.27 -9.51 9.39
CA THR A 417 -2.15 -8.35 9.11
C THR A 417 -3.01 -7.90 10.31
N GLY A 418 -3.44 -8.84 11.15
CA GLY A 418 -4.20 -8.55 12.37
C GLY A 418 -3.37 -8.32 13.65
N TRP A 419 -2.03 -8.36 13.58
CA TRP A 419 -1.16 -8.30 14.76
C TRP A 419 -1.24 -6.96 15.49
N LEU A 420 -1.17 -5.86 14.75
CA LEU A 420 -1.22 -4.52 15.33
C LEU A 420 -2.62 -4.22 15.92
N ASP A 421 -3.69 -4.61 15.24
CA ASP A 421 -5.04 -4.48 15.79
C ASP A 421 -5.21 -5.26 17.11
N ALA A 422 -4.64 -6.47 17.20
CA ALA A 422 -4.63 -7.25 18.45
C ALA A 422 -3.80 -6.59 19.55
N ARG A 423 -2.62 -6.04 19.21
CA ARG A 423 -1.76 -5.29 20.14
C ARG A 423 -2.49 -4.06 20.72
N ILE A 424 -3.23 -3.34 19.88
CA ILE A 424 -4.04 -2.17 20.29
C ILE A 424 -5.20 -2.62 21.19
N ALA A 425 -5.91 -3.69 20.82
CA ALA A 425 -7.01 -4.23 21.63
C ALA A 425 -6.55 -4.69 23.03
N ALA A 426 -5.31 -5.19 23.13
CA ALA A 426 -4.68 -5.54 24.40
C ALA A 426 -4.19 -4.33 25.22
N ASN A 427 -4.43 -3.09 24.76
CA ASN A 427 -4.00 -1.85 25.41
C ASN A 427 -2.50 -1.80 25.72
N VAL A 428 -1.66 -2.40 24.86
CA VAL A 428 -0.21 -2.27 24.97
C VAL A 428 0.15 -0.79 24.76
N LYS A 429 0.78 -0.17 25.75
CA LYS A 429 1.19 1.23 25.72
C LYS A 429 2.70 1.32 25.55
N ALA A 430 3.14 2.37 24.88
CA ALA A 430 4.55 2.74 24.88
C ALA A 430 5.06 2.91 26.31
N GLU A 431 6.33 2.55 26.52
CA GLU A 431 7.00 2.69 27.79
C GLU A 431 6.93 4.16 28.27
N ARG A 432 6.45 4.36 29.50
CA ARG A 432 6.39 5.67 30.12
C ARG A 432 7.61 5.85 31.02
N PRO A 433 8.12 7.09 31.17
CA PRO A 433 9.14 7.35 32.17
C PRO A 433 8.65 6.90 33.56
N PRO A 434 9.56 6.47 34.45
CA PRO A 434 9.22 6.08 35.81
C PRO A 434 8.35 7.15 36.50
N TRP A 435 7.27 6.71 37.16
CA TRP A 435 6.25 7.63 37.71
C TRP A 435 6.85 8.70 38.63
N HIS A 436 7.88 8.35 39.41
CA HIS A 436 8.54 9.28 40.33
C HIS A 436 9.28 10.40 39.58
N LEU A 437 9.90 10.10 38.43
CA LEU A 437 10.52 11.13 37.59
C LEU A 437 9.46 12.04 36.96
N CYS A 438 8.31 11.50 36.56
CA CYS A 438 7.19 12.30 36.06
C CYS A 438 6.65 13.24 37.16
N VAL A 439 6.50 12.76 38.39
CA VAL A 439 6.04 13.57 39.53
C VAL A 439 7.06 14.65 39.89
N ILE A 440 8.33 14.29 40.02
CA ILE A 440 9.41 15.26 40.32
C ILE A 440 9.50 16.30 39.21
N GLY A 441 9.52 15.88 37.94
CA GLY A 441 9.57 16.79 36.79
C GLY A 441 8.37 17.74 36.74
N SER A 442 7.17 17.23 37.00
CA SER A 442 5.94 18.04 37.05
C SER A 442 5.98 19.05 38.21
N ALA A 443 6.49 18.66 39.37
CA ALA A 443 6.68 19.56 40.49
C ALA A 443 7.69 20.66 40.15
N VAL A 444 8.84 20.33 39.57
CA VAL A 444 9.87 21.31 39.18
C VAL A 444 9.33 22.30 38.14
N VAL A 445 8.69 21.81 37.07
CA VAL A 445 8.12 22.65 36.00
C VAL A 445 6.93 23.48 36.51
N GLY A 446 6.08 22.90 37.37
CA GLY A 446 4.93 23.61 37.96
C GLY A 446 5.33 24.69 38.96
N THR A 447 6.47 24.52 39.65
CA THR A 447 7.00 25.51 40.61
C THR A 447 7.78 26.62 39.91
N PHE A 448 8.39 26.33 38.76
CA PHE A 448 9.12 27.29 37.91
C PHE A 448 8.59 27.25 36.49
N PRO A 449 7.39 27.83 36.22
CA PRO A 449 6.86 27.87 34.88
C PRO A 449 7.84 28.59 33.94
N PRO A 450 8.04 28.11 32.70
CA PRO A 450 8.89 28.79 31.76
C PRO A 450 8.39 30.23 31.53
N PRO A 451 9.29 31.21 31.31
CA PRO A 451 8.88 32.57 31.02
C PRO A 451 7.95 32.59 29.80
N PRO A 452 6.94 33.47 29.76
CA PRO A 452 6.05 33.56 28.61
C PRO A 452 6.88 33.80 27.35
N LEU A 453 6.67 32.95 26.33
CA LEU A 453 7.22 33.19 25.00
C LEU A 453 6.67 34.54 24.54
N HIS A 454 7.54 35.54 24.42
CA HIS A 454 7.16 36.90 24.01
C HIS A 454 6.50 36.87 22.61
N PRO A 455 5.52 37.76 22.37
CA PRO A 455 4.64 37.74 21.20
C PRO A 455 5.35 37.98 19.87
#